data_AF-A0A8S1NUV0-F1
#
_entry.id   AF-A0A8S1NUV0-F1
#
_cell.length_a   1.000
_cell.length_b   1.000
_cell.length_c   1.000
_cell.angle_alpha   90.00
_cell.angle_beta   90.00
_cell.angle_gamma   90.00
#
_symmetry.space_group_name_H-M   'P 1'
#
loop_
_entity.id
_entity.type
_entity.pdbx_description
1 polymer ?
#
loop_
_entity_poly.entity_id
_entity_poly.type
_entity_poly.pdbx_seq_one_letter_code
_entity_poly.pdbx_strand_id
1 'polypeptide(L)'
;MKKLILDLNDLETQSKNQESKLNKLFLELDEIFNKKYDILHPQNPKTNLLLRIRPELFALILEFLDLKTCFRFRLVSGRANICVIISLHQKIKQLHDLSKNLEYELNEQQQKYSQDIINQNLLTIQQNAQNSLTQLSKVAIDEIRMYSRPPQVVQKVISLVCILLDSNIKNYQENWSDCQKILKEPMTLLNKLLQLQIDNISDQQLKLLQAIHNVEAQQVQNISTSCYGFYLYLQSIVELRESKYYIVKNQKLHLEKQIKSNTNLIEKLQKITK
;
A
#
# COMPACT_ATOMS: atom_id res chain seq x y z
N MET A 1 -10.75 -4.16 16.79
CA MET A 1 -9.45 -4.16 16.08
C MET A 1 -9.27 -5.33 15.13
N LYS A 2 -9.39 -6.60 15.55
CA LYS A 2 -9.49 -7.73 14.60
C LYS A 2 -10.59 -7.49 13.55
N LYS A 3 -11.75 -7.01 14.02
CA LYS A 3 -12.85 -6.57 13.16
C LYS A 3 -12.44 -5.49 12.14
N LEU A 4 -11.65 -4.49 12.56
CA LEU A 4 -11.26 -3.38 11.69
C LEU A 4 -10.21 -3.77 10.65
N ILE A 5 -9.26 -4.62 11.03
CA ILE A 5 -8.30 -5.21 10.08
C ILE A 5 -9.04 -6.08 9.06
N LEU A 6 -10.04 -6.84 9.52
CA LEU A 6 -10.92 -7.62 8.64
C LEU A 6 -11.68 -6.69 7.68
N ASP A 7 -12.33 -5.66 8.21
CA ASP A 7 -13.10 -4.68 7.44
C ASP A 7 -12.21 -3.98 6.39
N LEU A 8 -10.97 -3.61 6.72
CA LEU A 8 -10.02 -3.00 5.78
C LEU A 8 -9.52 -3.98 4.70
N ASN A 9 -9.25 -5.24 5.08
CA ASN A 9 -8.88 -6.26 4.12
C ASN A 9 -10.05 -6.58 3.15
N ASP A 10 -11.28 -6.58 3.67
CA ASP A 10 -12.49 -6.78 2.87
C ASP A 10 -12.67 -5.62 1.88
N LEU A 11 -12.47 -4.37 2.32
CA LEU A 11 -12.50 -3.18 1.46
C LEU A 11 -11.39 -3.21 0.40
N GLU A 12 -10.17 -3.60 0.76
CA GLU A 12 -9.07 -3.73 -0.20
C GLU A 12 -9.39 -4.79 -1.26
N THR A 13 -9.99 -5.92 -0.85
CA THR A 13 -10.43 -6.99 -1.74
C THR A 13 -11.54 -6.50 -2.68
N GLN A 14 -12.51 -5.75 -2.16
CA GLN A 14 -13.57 -5.15 -2.96
C GLN A 14 -13.02 -4.15 -3.99
N SER A 15 -12.10 -3.28 -3.58
CA SER A 15 -11.43 -2.31 -4.44
C SER A 15 -10.64 -2.99 -5.57
N LYS A 16 -9.83 -4.01 -5.27
CA LYS A 16 -9.09 -4.80 -6.29
C LYS A 16 -10.03 -5.48 -7.28
N ASN A 17 -11.14 -6.04 -6.80
CA ASN A 17 -12.15 -6.64 -7.66
C ASN A 17 -12.83 -5.61 -8.57
N GLN A 18 -13.06 -4.39 -8.08
CA GLN A 18 -13.58 -3.28 -8.89
C GLN A 18 -12.58 -2.83 -9.95
N GLU A 19 -11.31 -2.65 -9.61
CA GLU A 19 -10.25 -2.26 -10.54
C GLU A 19 -10.06 -3.31 -11.66
N SER A 20 -10.08 -4.60 -11.31
CA SER A 20 -10.05 -5.68 -12.29
C SER A 20 -11.24 -5.64 -13.26
N LYS A 21 -12.45 -5.39 -12.74
CA LYS A 21 -13.66 -5.23 -13.57
C LYS A 21 -13.55 -4.01 -14.48
N LEU A 22 -13.06 -2.87 -13.98
CA LEU A 22 -12.85 -1.65 -14.75
C LEU A 22 -11.84 -1.85 -15.88
N ASN A 23 -10.70 -2.46 -15.60
CA ASN A 23 -9.67 -2.72 -16.60
C ASN A 23 -10.16 -3.69 -17.69
N LYS A 24 -10.91 -4.74 -17.31
CA LYS A 24 -11.54 -5.65 -18.28
C LYS A 24 -12.50 -4.88 -19.20
N LEU A 25 -13.35 -4.02 -18.64
CA LEU A 25 -14.29 -3.21 -19.42
C LEU A 25 -13.60 -2.19 -20.33
N PHE A 26 -12.52 -1.55 -19.86
CA PHE A 26 -11.75 -0.60 -20.65
C PHE A 26 -11.09 -1.28 -21.85
N LEU A 27 -10.40 -2.42 -21.65
CA LEU A 27 -9.77 -3.18 -22.74
C LEU A 27 -10.81 -3.68 -23.75
N GLU A 28 -11.96 -4.15 -23.28
CA GLU A 28 -13.05 -4.57 -24.16
C GLU A 28 -13.54 -3.41 -25.02
N LEU A 29 -13.78 -2.24 -24.42
CA LEU A 29 -14.24 -1.04 -25.14
C LEU A 29 -13.20 -0.50 -26.13
N ASP A 30 -11.92 -0.50 -25.76
CA ASP A 30 -10.83 -0.04 -26.61
C ASP A 30 -10.65 -0.96 -27.84
N GLU A 31 -10.73 -2.29 -27.67
CA GLU A 31 -10.73 -3.24 -28.79
C GLU A 31 -11.89 -2.98 -29.78
N ILE A 32 -13.07 -2.62 -29.27
CA ILE A 32 -14.26 -2.37 -30.11
C ILE A 32 -14.15 -1.03 -30.83
N PHE A 33 -13.65 0.00 -30.15
CA PHE A 33 -13.48 1.33 -30.73
C PHE A 33 -12.39 1.34 -31.80
N ASN A 34 -11.31 0.59 -31.61
CA ASN A 34 -10.27 0.42 -32.61
C ASN A 34 -10.74 -0.46 -33.80
N LYS A 35 -11.70 -1.36 -33.60
CA LYS A 35 -12.39 -2.11 -34.68
C LYS A 35 -13.46 -1.32 -35.43
N LYS A 36 -13.76 -0.07 -35.03
CA LYS A 36 -14.75 0.80 -35.68
C LYS A 36 -14.40 1.11 -37.14
N TYR A 37 -13.12 1.05 -37.52
CA TYR A 37 -12.67 1.23 -38.91
C TYR A 37 -13.13 0.08 -39.82
N ASP A 38 -13.19 -1.16 -39.33
CA ASP A 38 -13.66 -2.33 -40.10
C ASP A 38 -15.20 -2.43 -40.18
N ILE A 39 -15.91 -1.81 -39.22
CA ILE A 39 -17.38 -1.84 -39.14
C ILE A 39 -18.03 -0.90 -40.15
N LEU A 40 -17.37 0.20 -40.51
CA LEU A 40 -17.87 1.19 -41.48
C LEU A 40 -17.76 0.71 -42.95
N HIS A 41 -17.08 -0.41 -43.23
CA HIS A 41 -16.97 -1.03 -44.56
C HIS A 41 -17.29 -2.54 -44.55
N PRO A 42 -18.56 -2.97 -44.40
CA PRO A 42 -18.90 -4.38 -44.33
C PRO A 42 -19.14 -4.99 -45.72
N GLN A 43 -18.36 -6.00 -46.09
CA GLN A 43 -18.54 -6.81 -47.32
C GLN A 43 -19.75 -7.78 -47.29
N ASN A 44 -20.60 -7.80 -46.24
CA ASN A 44 -21.74 -8.75 -46.19
C ASN A 44 -22.91 -8.37 -45.24
N PRO A 45 -24.17 -8.25 -45.72
CA PRO A 45 -25.33 -7.72 -44.97
C PRO A 45 -26.23 -8.76 -44.26
N LYS A 46 -25.86 -10.05 -44.19
CA LYS A 46 -26.79 -11.13 -43.75
C LYS A 46 -26.94 -11.37 -42.24
N THR A 47 -26.28 -10.63 -41.35
CA THR A 47 -26.37 -10.85 -39.88
C THR A 47 -27.21 -9.79 -39.16
N ASN A 48 -28.42 -9.52 -39.66
CA ASN A 48 -29.34 -8.48 -39.17
C ASN A 48 -30.47 -9.06 -38.28
N LEU A 49 -30.13 -9.93 -37.33
CA LEU A 49 -31.11 -10.52 -36.40
C LEU A 49 -31.57 -9.53 -35.31
N LEU A 50 -30.73 -8.57 -34.91
CA LEU A 50 -31.03 -7.65 -33.81
C LEU A 50 -31.85 -6.41 -34.19
N LEU A 51 -32.02 -6.14 -35.48
CA LEU A 51 -32.89 -5.05 -35.96
C LEU A 51 -34.37 -5.28 -35.64
N ARG A 52 -34.77 -6.52 -35.34
CA ARG A 52 -36.16 -6.92 -35.09
C ARG A 52 -36.52 -7.02 -33.60
N ILE A 53 -35.56 -6.87 -32.69
CA ILE A 53 -35.81 -6.98 -31.25
C ILE A 53 -36.33 -5.65 -30.73
N ARG A 54 -37.46 -5.71 -30.00
CA ARG A 54 -38.05 -4.55 -29.34
C ARG A 54 -37.09 -3.96 -28.29
N PRO A 55 -36.98 -2.62 -28.15
CA PRO A 55 -36.01 -1.98 -27.25
C PRO A 55 -36.10 -2.44 -25.80
N GLU A 56 -37.31 -2.75 -25.32
CA GLU A 56 -37.55 -3.22 -23.96
C GLU A 56 -36.96 -4.63 -23.73
N LEU A 57 -37.06 -5.50 -24.74
CA LEU A 57 -36.45 -6.82 -24.76
C LEU A 57 -34.93 -6.75 -24.88
N PHE A 58 -34.41 -5.78 -25.64
CA PHE A 58 -32.98 -5.55 -25.76
C PHE A 58 -32.36 -5.07 -24.44
N ALA A 59 -33.06 -4.19 -23.70
CA ALA A 59 -32.64 -3.74 -22.38
C ALA A 59 -32.58 -4.90 -21.36
N LEU A 60 -33.58 -5.78 -21.35
CA LEU A 60 -33.58 -7.02 -20.56
C LEU A 60 -32.41 -7.93 -20.95
N ILE A 61 -32.16 -8.12 -22.24
CA ILE A 61 -31.04 -8.93 -22.75
C ILE A 61 -29.68 -8.35 -22.32
N LEU A 62 -29.52 -7.03 -22.29
CA LEU A 62 -28.31 -6.34 -21.79
C LEU A 62 -28.11 -6.47 -20.28
N GLU A 63 -29.18 -6.74 -19.52
CA GLU A 63 -29.14 -7.01 -18.09
C GLU A 63 -28.52 -8.39 -17.78
N PHE A 64 -28.74 -9.36 -18.68
CA PHE A 64 -28.25 -10.75 -18.55
C PHE A 64 -26.96 -11.06 -19.33
N LEU A 65 -26.54 -10.19 -20.26
CA LEU A 65 -25.34 -10.40 -21.06
C LEU A 65 -24.13 -9.60 -20.52
N ASP A 66 -22.98 -10.26 -20.38
CA ASP A 66 -21.71 -9.58 -20.12
C ASP A 66 -21.40 -8.63 -21.30
N LEU A 67 -20.84 -7.45 -21.04
CA LEU A 67 -20.65 -6.37 -22.05
C LEU A 67 -19.93 -6.91 -23.30
N LYS A 68 -18.94 -7.79 -23.11
CA LYS A 68 -18.26 -8.58 -24.14
C LYS A 68 -19.19 -9.27 -25.15
N THR A 69 -20.32 -9.80 -24.68
CA THR A 69 -21.30 -10.52 -25.51
C THR A 69 -22.17 -9.54 -26.28
N CYS A 70 -22.57 -8.43 -25.64
CA CYS A 70 -23.34 -7.34 -26.26
C CYS A 70 -22.59 -6.68 -27.42
N PHE A 71 -21.26 -6.60 -27.31
CA PHE A 71 -20.41 -6.01 -28.35
C PHE A 71 -19.96 -6.99 -29.44
N ARG A 72 -19.95 -8.30 -29.18
CA ARG A 72 -19.79 -9.34 -30.21
C ARG A 72 -20.93 -9.33 -31.22
N PHE A 73 -22.10 -8.90 -30.78
CA PHE A 73 -23.17 -8.58 -31.70
C PHE A 73 -22.83 -7.30 -32.44
N ARG A 74 -22.56 -7.43 -33.74
CA ARG A 74 -22.42 -6.30 -34.68
C ARG A 74 -23.56 -5.31 -34.42
N LEU A 75 -23.26 -4.14 -33.86
CA LEU A 75 -24.24 -3.08 -33.61
C LEU A 75 -24.53 -2.38 -34.96
N VAL A 76 -25.32 -3.05 -35.80
CA VAL A 76 -25.65 -2.56 -37.15
C VAL A 76 -26.71 -1.46 -37.12
N SER A 77 -27.38 -1.25 -35.97
CA SER A 77 -28.46 -0.27 -35.84
C SER A 77 -28.08 0.86 -34.89
N GLY A 78 -28.42 2.10 -35.27
CA GLY A 78 -28.26 3.26 -34.40
C GLY A 78 -28.98 3.09 -33.05
N ARG A 79 -30.05 2.30 -33.01
CA ARG A 79 -30.80 1.98 -31.78
C ARG A 79 -30.02 1.06 -30.84
N ALA A 80 -29.30 0.07 -31.36
CA ALA A 80 -28.46 -0.81 -30.56
C ALA A 80 -27.26 -0.05 -29.95
N ASN A 81 -26.67 0.88 -30.71
CA ASN A 81 -25.67 1.83 -30.19
C ASN A 81 -26.24 2.68 -29.05
N ILE A 82 -27.45 3.23 -29.20
CA ILE A 82 -28.11 4.02 -28.14
C ILE A 82 -28.33 3.17 -26.87
N CYS A 83 -28.81 1.92 -27.01
CA CYS A 83 -29.02 1.04 -25.85
C CYS A 83 -27.71 0.71 -25.11
N VAL A 84 -26.62 0.47 -25.84
CA VAL A 84 -25.31 0.22 -25.24
C VAL A 84 -24.77 1.47 -24.55
N ILE A 85 -24.93 2.66 -25.16
CA ILE A 85 -24.58 3.93 -24.53
C ILE A 85 -25.36 4.13 -23.23
N ILE A 86 -26.68 3.88 -23.22
CA ILE A 86 -27.51 4.01 -22.01
C ILE A 86 -27.06 3.03 -20.92
N SER A 87 -26.81 1.77 -21.27
CA SER A 87 -26.35 0.74 -20.32
C SER A 87 -24.95 1.03 -19.77
N LEU A 88 -24.05 1.59 -20.60
CA LEU A 88 -22.74 2.10 -20.17
C LEU A 88 -22.89 3.26 -19.19
N HIS A 89 -23.75 4.24 -19.47
CA HIS A 89 -24.00 5.36 -18.56
C HIS A 89 -24.54 4.89 -17.20
N GLN A 90 -25.41 3.88 -17.19
CA GLN A 90 -25.89 3.27 -15.94
C GLN A 90 -24.76 2.59 -15.16
N LYS A 91 -23.89 1.82 -15.82
CA LYS A 91 -22.73 1.19 -15.17
C LYS A 91 -21.70 2.22 -14.68
N ILE A 92 -21.43 3.27 -15.44
CA ILE A 92 -20.57 4.38 -15.02
C ILE A 92 -21.15 5.08 -13.79
N LYS A 93 -22.47 5.29 -13.74
CA LYS A 93 -23.15 5.89 -12.58
C LYS A 93 -23.05 4.99 -11.35
N GLN A 94 -23.33 3.70 -11.48
CA GLN A 94 -23.16 2.72 -10.39
C GLN A 94 -21.72 2.70 -9.85
N LEU A 95 -20.72 2.78 -10.73
CA LEU A 95 -19.31 2.85 -10.35
C LEU A 95 -18.96 4.16 -9.64
N HIS A 96 -19.51 5.28 -10.10
CA HIS A 96 -19.33 6.58 -9.45
C HIS A 96 -19.93 6.59 -8.04
N ASP A 97 -21.13 6.02 -7.87
CA ASP A 97 -21.79 5.90 -6.57
C ASP A 97 -20.99 5.00 -5.62
N LEU A 98 -20.44 3.89 -6.10
CA LEU A 98 -19.54 3.03 -5.33
C LEU A 98 -18.25 3.74 -4.92
N SER A 99 -17.60 4.47 -5.83
CA SER A 99 -16.39 5.24 -5.52
C SER A 99 -16.66 6.30 -4.44
N LYS A 100 -17.81 6.98 -4.54
CA LYS A 100 -18.21 8.01 -3.57
C LYS A 100 -18.52 7.43 -2.19
N ASN A 101 -19.12 6.25 -2.12
CA ASN A 101 -19.36 5.55 -0.86
C ASN A 101 -18.03 5.14 -0.20
N LEU A 102 -17.06 4.64 -0.97
CA LEU A 102 -15.73 4.31 -0.47
C LEU A 102 -15.00 5.56 0.08
N GLU A 103 -15.10 6.69 -0.62
CA GLU A 103 -14.56 7.97 -0.13
C GLU A 103 -15.22 8.43 1.18
N TYR A 104 -16.54 8.23 1.31
CA TYR A 104 -17.26 8.55 2.54
C TYR A 104 -16.83 7.67 3.71
N GLU A 105 -16.77 6.35 3.52
CA GLU A 105 -16.30 5.41 4.54
C GLU A 105 -14.86 5.71 4.97
N LEU A 106 -13.99 6.08 4.02
CA LEU A 106 -12.62 6.52 4.30
C LEU A 106 -12.59 7.77 5.19
N ASN A 107 -13.43 8.77 4.88
CA ASN A 107 -13.52 10.01 5.65
C ASN A 107 -14.13 9.81 7.04
N GLU A 108 -15.13 8.93 7.17
CA GLU A 108 -15.72 8.59 8.45
C GLU A 108 -14.71 7.86 9.35
N GLN A 109 -13.89 6.98 8.76
CA GLN A 109 -12.76 6.39 9.48
C GLN A 109 -11.76 7.47 9.91
N GLN A 110 -11.36 8.41 9.04
CA GLN A 110 -10.48 9.53 9.42
C GLN A 110 -11.02 10.32 10.62
N GLN A 111 -12.33 10.60 10.65
CA GLN A 111 -12.96 11.30 11.76
C GLN A 111 -12.92 10.47 13.06
N LYS A 112 -13.22 9.17 12.98
CA LYS A 112 -13.16 8.25 14.12
C LYS A 112 -11.75 8.07 14.70
N TYR A 113 -10.71 8.37 13.92
CA TYR A 113 -9.30 8.34 14.33
C TYR A 113 -8.75 9.69 14.83
N SER A 114 -9.55 10.75 14.83
CA SER A 114 -9.18 12.05 15.41
C SER A 114 -9.30 12.00 16.95
N GLN A 115 -8.36 12.42 17.81
CA GLN A 115 -6.92 12.68 17.68
C GLN A 115 -6.15 12.47 19.02
N ASP A 116 -6.76 12.23 20.19
CA ASP A 116 -6.03 12.45 21.45
C ASP A 116 -5.32 11.22 22.06
N ILE A 117 -5.92 10.02 21.98
CA ILE A 117 -5.40 8.82 22.70
C ILE A 117 -4.27 8.12 21.93
N ILE A 118 -4.28 8.23 20.59
CA ILE A 118 -3.23 7.66 19.73
C ILE A 118 -2.06 8.63 19.61
N ASN A 119 -2.29 9.95 19.54
CA ASN A 119 -1.22 10.92 19.40
C ASN A 119 -0.35 11.02 20.66
N GLN A 120 -0.92 10.95 21.87
CA GLN A 120 -0.09 10.99 23.08
C GLN A 120 0.82 9.75 23.18
N ASN A 121 0.28 8.55 22.98
CA ASN A 121 1.08 7.32 23.03
C ASN A 121 2.09 7.19 21.87
N LEU A 122 1.74 7.67 20.67
CA LEU A 122 2.66 7.67 19.53
C LEU A 122 3.78 8.70 19.70
N LEU A 123 3.42 9.91 20.16
CA LEU A 123 4.37 10.98 20.43
C LEU A 123 5.34 10.56 21.54
N THR A 124 4.86 9.88 22.59
CA THR A 124 5.74 9.36 23.64
C THR A 124 6.69 8.29 23.11
N ILE A 125 6.24 7.35 22.27
CA ILE A 125 7.13 6.36 21.64
C ILE A 125 8.17 7.05 20.75
N GLN A 126 7.78 8.05 19.96
CA GLN A 126 8.71 8.82 19.12
C GLN A 126 9.72 9.62 19.96
N GLN A 127 9.27 10.27 21.02
CA GLN A 127 10.12 10.99 21.95
C GLN A 127 11.08 10.03 22.67
N ASN A 128 10.62 8.85 23.08
CA ASN A 128 11.47 7.82 23.68
C ASN A 128 12.56 7.36 22.72
N ALA A 129 12.22 7.14 21.44
CA ALA A 129 13.20 6.83 20.41
C ALA A 129 14.25 7.96 20.27
N GLN A 130 13.81 9.21 20.15
CA GLN A 130 14.73 10.35 20.04
C GLN A 130 15.60 10.51 21.29
N ASN A 131 15.01 10.40 22.48
CA ASN A 131 15.71 10.51 23.76
C ASN A 131 16.75 9.39 23.93
N SER A 132 16.45 8.17 23.48
CA SER A 132 17.42 7.08 23.52
C SER A 132 18.64 7.32 22.62
N LEU A 133 18.47 8.04 21.50
CA LEU A 133 19.58 8.45 20.65
C LEU A 133 20.37 9.63 21.21
N THR A 134 19.73 10.61 21.86
CA THR A 134 20.44 11.76 22.46
C THR A 134 21.30 11.35 23.66
N GLN A 135 20.98 10.23 24.30
CA GLN A 135 21.79 9.63 25.36
C GLN A 135 23.07 8.95 24.84
N LEU A 136 23.18 8.69 23.53
CA LEU A 136 24.36 8.05 22.95
C LEU A 136 25.47 9.08 22.69
N SER A 137 26.59 8.94 23.40
CA SER A 137 27.77 9.74 23.17
C SER A 137 28.65 9.15 22.06
N LYS A 138 29.47 10.01 21.42
CA LYS A 138 30.49 9.55 20.46
C LYS A 138 31.43 8.51 21.09
N VAL A 139 31.82 8.73 22.34
CA VAL A 139 32.72 7.85 23.10
C VAL A 139 32.10 6.47 23.29
N ALA A 140 30.82 6.41 23.63
CA ALA A 140 30.06 5.16 23.77
C ALA A 140 30.01 4.35 22.46
N ILE A 141 29.87 5.02 21.32
CA ILE A 141 29.88 4.37 20.00
C ILE A 141 31.29 3.86 19.65
N ASP A 142 32.31 4.65 19.96
CA ASP A 142 33.71 4.26 19.76
C ASP A 142 34.08 3.05 20.64
N GLU A 143 33.62 2.98 21.89
CA GLU A 143 33.80 1.82 22.77
C GLU A 143 33.22 0.55 22.16
N ILE A 144 31.96 0.60 21.70
CA ILE A 144 31.31 -0.53 21.05
C ILE A 144 32.08 -0.94 19.79
N ARG A 145 32.58 0.02 19.00
CA ARG A 145 33.35 -0.26 17.79
C ARG A 145 34.67 -1.00 18.08
N MET A 146 35.31 -0.71 19.22
CA MET A 146 36.61 -1.28 19.59
C MET A 146 36.55 -2.76 19.99
N TYR A 147 35.35 -3.35 20.17
CA TYR A 147 35.24 -4.78 20.41
C TYR A 147 35.91 -5.58 19.28
N SER A 148 36.95 -6.33 19.60
CA SER A 148 37.57 -7.28 18.66
C SER A 148 36.69 -8.53 18.50
N ARG A 149 36.00 -8.91 19.59
CA ARG A 149 35.00 -9.98 19.65
C ARG A 149 33.85 -9.50 20.54
N PRO A 150 32.81 -8.87 19.98
CA PRO A 150 31.71 -8.33 20.76
C PRO A 150 30.93 -9.46 21.46
N PRO A 151 30.38 -9.22 22.66
CA PRO A 151 29.38 -10.11 23.24
C PRO A 151 28.23 -10.35 22.26
N GLN A 152 27.68 -11.57 22.22
CA GLN A 152 26.64 -11.95 21.23
C GLN A 152 25.44 -10.99 21.24
N VAL A 153 25.03 -10.55 22.42
CA VAL A 153 23.92 -9.60 22.60
C VAL A 153 24.23 -8.25 21.94
N VAL A 154 25.43 -7.70 22.17
CA VAL A 154 25.88 -6.43 21.58
C VAL A 154 25.97 -6.56 20.07
N GLN A 155 26.56 -7.64 19.58
CA GLN A 155 26.67 -7.90 18.15
C GLN A 155 25.29 -7.93 17.48
N LYS A 156 24.32 -8.61 18.10
CA LYS A 156 22.95 -8.72 17.58
C LYS A 156 22.25 -7.35 17.53
N VAL A 157 22.29 -6.57 18.61
CA VAL A 157 21.65 -5.24 18.67
C VAL A 157 22.24 -4.31 17.60
N ILE A 158 23.57 -4.19 17.56
CA ILE A 158 24.24 -3.30 16.60
C ILE A 158 23.99 -3.72 15.16
N SER A 159 23.97 -5.02 14.90
CA SER A 159 23.67 -5.51 13.56
C SER A 159 22.27 -5.15 13.09
N LEU A 160 21.28 -5.17 13.99
CA LEU A 160 19.93 -4.72 13.69
C LEU A 160 19.89 -3.21 13.39
N VAL A 161 20.70 -2.40 14.10
CA VAL A 161 20.88 -0.96 13.76
C VAL A 161 21.47 -0.81 12.35
N CYS A 162 22.44 -1.64 11.98
CA CYS A 162 23.03 -1.60 10.64
C CYS A 162 22.01 -1.98 9.55
N ILE A 163 21.17 -3.00 9.76
CA ILE A 163 20.09 -3.38 8.83
C ILE A 163 19.07 -2.26 8.65
N LEU A 164 18.78 -1.54 9.74
CA LEU A 164 17.87 -0.41 9.71
C LEU A 164 18.39 0.70 8.79
N LEU A 165 19.72 0.92 8.76
CA LEU A 165 20.36 1.95 7.94
C LEU A 165 20.66 1.50 6.50
N ASP A 166 20.93 0.22 6.28
CA ASP A 166 21.24 -0.33 4.97
C ASP A 166 20.56 -1.70 4.76
N SER A 167 19.59 -1.71 3.85
CA SER A 167 18.79 -2.89 3.48
C SER A 167 19.57 -3.94 2.68
N ASN A 168 20.75 -3.60 2.17
CA ASN A 168 21.56 -4.53 1.37
C ASN A 168 22.35 -5.52 2.25
N ILE A 169 22.39 -5.30 3.57
CA ILE A 169 23.13 -6.14 4.51
C ILE A 169 22.26 -7.34 4.92
N LYS A 170 22.53 -8.51 4.32
CA LYS A 170 21.74 -9.75 4.56
C LYS A 170 22.32 -10.66 5.64
N ASN A 171 23.66 -10.68 5.81
CA ASN A 171 24.36 -11.65 6.67
C ASN A 171 25.21 -10.95 7.73
N TYR A 172 24.58 -10.46 8.79
CA TYR A 172 25.25 -9.65 9.82
C TYR A 172 25.81 -10.46 11.00
N GLN A 173 25.30 -11.68 11.22
CA GLN A 173 25.78 -12.56 12.30
C GLN A 173 27.25 -12.98 12.09
N GLU A 174 27.73 -12.92 10.84
CA GLU A 174 29.08 -13.36 10.46
C GLU A 174 30.05 -12.18 10.21
N ASN A 175 29.55 -10.95 9.99
CA ASN A 175 30.37 -9.83 9.49
C ASN A 175 30.42 -8.63 10.45
N TRP A 176 30.97 -8.82 11.65
CA TRP A 176 31.22 -7.71 12.60
C TRP A 176 32.07 -6.58 11.99
N SER A 177 33.01 -6.92 11.09
CA SER A 177 33.84 -5.94 10.39
C SER A 177 33.04 -4.93 9.57
N ASP A 178 31.88 -5.31 9.03
CA ASP A 178 31.02 -4.40 8.27
C ASP A 178 30.24 -3.48 9.20
N CYS A 179 29.77 -3.99 10.35
CA CYS A 179 29.20 -3.16 11.42
C CYS A 179 30.22 -2.13 11.92
N GLN A 180 31.49 -2.52 12.10
CA GLN A 180 32.56 -1.61 12.51
C GLN A 180 32.81 -0.47 11.52
N LYS A 181 32.65 -0.71 10.20
CA LYS A 181 32.76 0.35 9.18
C LYS A 181 31.68 1.41 9.37
N ILE A 182 30.45 0.99 9.65
CA ILE A 182 29.32 1.89 9.91
C ILE A 182 29.52 2.66 11.22
N LEU A 183 30.00 1.98 12.27
CA LEU A 183 30.31 2.61 13.57
C LEU A 183 31.52 3.55 13.52
N LYS A 184 32.39 3.45 12.51
CA LYS A 184 33.59 4.29 12.36
C LYS A 184 33.28 5.77 12.24
N GLU A 185 32.07 6.11 11.80
CA GLU A 185 31.58 7.48 11.72
C GLU A 185 30.37 7.71 12.65
N PRO A 186 30.59 7.88 13.97
CA PRO A 186 29.52 7.97 14.95
C PRO A 186 28.51 9.09 14.66
N MET A 187 28.99 10.27 14.24
CA MET A 187 28.12 11.41 13.95
C MET A 187 27.26 11.16 12.71
N THR A 188 27.84 10.59 11.66
CA THR A 188 27.10 10.22 10.44
C THR A 188 26.03 9.18 10.76
N LEU A 189 26.35 8.18 11.58
CA LEU A 189 25.41 7.17 12.04
C LEU A 189 24.24 7.79 12.83
N LEU A 190 24.53 8.61 13.84
CA LEU A 190 23.48 9.26 14.65
C LEU A 190 22.60 10.17 13.79
N ASN A 191 23.18 10.95 12.88
CA ASN A 191 22.42 11.79 11.96
C ASN A 191 21.50 10.96 11.05
N LYS A 192 21.98 9.82 10.53
CA LYS A 192 21.17 8.92 9.72
C LYS A 192 20.02 8.30 10.53
N LEU A 193 20.25 7.94 11.79
CA LEU A 193 19.20 7.41 12.68
C LEU A 193 18.16 8.49 13.05
N LEU A 194 18.59 9.74 13.24
CA LEU A 194 17.68 10.87 13.50
C LEU A 194 16.86 11.27 12.28
N GLN A 195 17.45 11.19 11.08
CA GLN A 195 16.77 11.52 9.81
C GLN A 195 16.00 10.33 9.23
N LEU A 196 15.98 9.18 9.92
CA LEU A 196 15.37 7.97 9.41
C LEU A 196 13.86 8.15 9.28
N GLN A 197 13.36 8.06 8.06
CA GLN A 197 11.94 8.03 7.78
C GLN A 197 11.41 6.63 8.05
N ILE A 198 10.65 6.50 9.13
CA ILE A 198 10.11 5.20 9.57
C ILE A 198 9.19 4.59 8.51
N ASP A 199 8.53 5.42 7.69
CA ASP A 199 7.72 4.98 6.55
C ASP A 199 8.54 4.21 5.49
N ASN A 200 9.83 4.50 5.34
CA ASN A 200 10.68 3.89 4.31
C ASN A 200 11.23 2.51 4.68
N ILE A 201 11.01 2.05 5.92
CA ILE A 201 11.43 0.72 6.35
C ILE A 201 10.59 -0.32 5.61
N SER A 202 11.26 -1.23 4.90
CA SER A 202 10.60 -2.33 4.19
C SER A 202 10.06 -3.40 5.15
N ASP A 203 9.04 -4.14 4.73
CA ASP A 203 8.50 -5.24 5.56
C ASP A 203 9.52 -6.38 5.77
N GLN A 204 10.48 -6.53 4.84
CA GLN A 204 11.59 -7.47 5.00
C GLN A 204 12.54 -7.03 6.12
N GLN A 205 12.91 -5.75 6.17
CA GLN A 205 13.68 -5.19 7.28
C GLN A 205 12.93 -5.33 8.59
N LEU A 206 11.62 -5.00 8.62
CA LEU A 206 10.82 -5.09 9.83
C LEU A 206 10.82 -6.50 10.44
N LYS A 207 10.68 -7.55 9.61
CA LYS A 207 10.77 -8.96 10.06
C LYS A 207 12.11 -9.29 10.71
N LEU A 208 13.21 -8.74 10.18
CA LEU A 208 14.53 -8.92 10.79
C LEU A 208 14.64 -8.15 12.11
N LEU A 209 14.13 -6.92 12.14
CA LEU A 209 14.14 -6.05 13.33
C LEU A 209 13.32 -6.63 14.49
N GLN A 210 12.25 -7.37 14.22
CA GLN A 210 11.46 -8.09 15.23
C GLN A 210 12.29 -9.09 16.05
N ALA A 211 13.47 -9.51 15.58
CA ALA A 211 14.39 -10.33 16.36
C ALA A 211 14.90 -9.63 17.64
N ILE A 212 14.67 -8.31 17.78
CA ILE A 212 14.95 -7.54 19.00
C ILE A 212 14.09 -7.99 20.18
N HIS A 213 12.87 -8.49 19.95
CA HIS A 213 12.00 -9.00 21.03
C HIS A 213 12.56 -10.24 21.71
N ASN A 214 13.45 -10.97 21.04
CA ASN A 214 14.14 -12.14 21.60
C ASN A 214 15.36 -11.75 22.43
N VAL A 215 15.61 -10.44 22.66
CA VAL A 215 16.71 -9.93 23.45
C VAL A 215 16.13 -9.26 24.69
N GLU A 216 16.55 -9.70 25.88
CA GLU A 216 16.07 -9.10 27.13
C GLU A 216 16.77 -7.76 27.42
N ALA A 217 15.99 -6.71 27.67
CA ALA A 217 16.47 -5.37 27.99
C ALA A 217 17.52 -5.35 29.11
N GLN A 218 17.28 -6.11 30.18
CA GLN A 218 18.18 -6.20 31.34
C GLN A 218 19.52 -6.82 30.97
N GLN A 219 19.55 -7.82 30.09
CA GLN A 219 20.77 -8.45 29.62
C GLN A 219 21.64 -7.45 28.84
N VAL A 220 21.03 -6.64 27.97
CA VAL A 220 21.75 -5.60 27.21
C VAL A 220 22.33 -4.56 28.16
N GLN A 221 21.53 -4.07 29.10
CA GLN A 221 21.93 -3.02 30.04
C GLN A 221 23.09 -3.46 30.94
N ASN A 222 23.08 -4.72 31.40
CA ASN A 222 24.14 -5.29 32.23
C ASN A 222 25.47 -5.45 31.47
N ILE A 223 25.41 -5.66 30.15
CA ILE A 223 26.61 -5.83 29.32
C ILE A 223 27.18 -4.48 28.88
N SER A 224 26.32 -3.57 28.41
CA SER A 224 26.75 -2.26 27.92
C SER A 224 25.61 -1.26 28.00
N THR A 225 25.79 -0.26 28.85
CA THR A 225 24.89 0.91 28.95
C THR A 225 24.82 1.67 27.62
N SER A 226 25.93 1.73 26.89
CA SER A 226 26.00 2.30 25.54
C SER A 226 25.18 1.52 24.52
N CYS A 227 25.21 0.18 24.57
CA CYS A 227 24.43 -0.65 23.66
C CYS A 227 22.92 -0.62 23.99
N TYR A 228 22.59 -0.38 25.27
CA TYR A 228 21.21 -0.26 25.72
C TYR A 228 20.45 0.90 25.06
N GLY A 229 21.10 2.03 24.79
CA GLY A 229 20.48 3.14 24.06
C GLY A 229 20.06 2.75 22.63
N PHE A 230 20.91 1.99 21.92
CA PHE A 230 20.56 1.43 20.60
C PHE A 230 19.42 0.42 20.67
N TYR A 231 19.41 -0.42 21.71
CA TYR A 231 18.32 -1.37 21.94
C TYR A 231 16.98 -0.65 22.15
N LEU A 232 16.93 0.38 23.00
CA LEU A 232 15.72 1.16 23.24
C LEU A 232 15.22 1.86 21.98
N TYR A 233 16.13 2.41 21.18
CA TYR A 233 15.78 3.02 19.90
C TYR A 233 15.13 2.00 18.95
N LEU A 234 15.78 0.84 18.75
CA LEU A 234 15.25 -0.23 17.89
C LEU A 234 13.89 -0.73 18.38
N GLN A 235 13.74 -0.95 19.68
CA GLN A 235 12.48 -1.37 20.27
C GLN A 235 11.38 -0.34 20.00
N SER A 236 11.68 0.95 20.17
CA SER A 236 10.71 2.03 19.93
C SER A 236 10.31 2.12 18.44
N ILE A 237 11.24 1.88 17.52
CA ILE A 237 10.95 1.86 16.07
C ILE A 237 10.06 0.67 15.70
N VAL A 238 10.34 -0.52 16.21
CA VAL A 238 9.52 -1.72 15.97
C VAL A 238 8.13 -1.52 16.56
N GLU A 239 8.03 -1.09 17.82
CA GLU A 239 6.76 -0.80 18.48
C GLU A 239 5.94 0.24 17.70
N LEU A 240 6.60 1.27 17.18
CA LEU A 240 5.95 2.29 16.36
C LEU A 240 5.47 1.75 15.00
N ARG A 241 6.23 0.87 14.34
CA ARG A 241 5.82 0.21 13.09
C ARG A 241 4.70 -0.80 13.30
N GLU A 242 4.68 -1.48 14.44
CA GLU A 242 3.62 -2.39 14.85
C GLU A 242 2.42 -1.66 15.46
N SER A 243 2.59 -0.37 15.78
CA SER A 243 1.51 0.44 16.29
C SER A 243 0.35 0.46 15.29
N LYS A 244 -0.86 0.42 15.85
CA LYS A 244 -2.11 0.43 15.07
C LYS A 244 -2.20 1.64 14.16
N TYR A 245 -1.57 2.76 14.53
CA TYR A 245 -1.50 3.97 13.73
C TYR A 245 -0.80 3.72 12.39
N TYR A 246 0.38 3.11 12.39
CA TYR A 246 1.16 2.88 11.16
C TYR A 246 0.50 1.86 10.23
N ILE A 247 -0.12 0.81 10.79
CA ILE A 247 -0.87 -0.19 10.01
C ILE A 247 -2.02 0.49 9.27
N VAL A 248 -2.84 1.28 9.97
CA VAL A 248 -3.97 2.01 9.38
C VAL A 248 -3.50 3.06 8.37
N LYS A 249 -2.42 3.80 8.68
CA LYS A 249 -1.82 4.80 7.77
C LYS A 249 -1.41 4.17 6.44
N ASN A 250 -0.73 3.02 6.48
CA ASN A 250 -0.29 2.31 5.26
C ASN A 250 -1.47 1.78 4.45
N GLN A 251 -2.47 1.19 5.11
CA GLN A 251 -3.69 0.71 4.45
C GLN A 251 -4.45 1.87 3.78
N LYS A 252 -4.58 3.01 4.46
CA LYS A 252 -5.18 4.23 3.90
C LYS A 252 -4.44 4.70 2.63
N LEU A 253 -3.12 4.78 2.68
CA LEU A 253 -2.30 5.20 1.53
C LEU A 253 -2.47 4.28 0.32
N HIS A 254 -2.64 2.97 0.55
CA HIS A 254 -2.95 2.02 -0.51
C HIS A 254 -4.34 2.27 -1.12
N LEU A 255 -5.35 2.47 -0.29
CA LEU A 255 -6.72 2.77 -0.73
C LEU A 255 -6.81 4.08 -1.53
N GLU A 256 -6.14 5.14 -1.08
CA GLU A 256 -6.09 6.43 -1.80
C GLU A 256 -5.49 6.28 -3.21
N LYS A 257 -4.44 5.47 -3.36
CA LYS A 257 -3.85 5.17 -4.68
C LYS A 257 -4.83 4.43 -5.59
N GLN A 258 -5.58 3.47 -5.04
CA GLN A 258 -6.58 2.72 -5.81
C GLN A 258 -7.75 3.62 -6.24
N ILE A 259 -8.26 4.46 -5.33
CA ILE A 259 -9.32 5.43 -5.66
C ILE A 259 -8.86 6.34 -6.80
N LYS A 260 -7.62 6.84 -6.75
CA LYS A 260 -7.04 7.66 -7.82
C LYS A 260 -6.89 6.90 -9.16
N SER A 261 -6.56 5.61 -9.11
CA SER A 261 -6.54 4.75 -10.31
C SER A 261 -7.95 4.65 -10.92
N ASN A 262 -8.95 4.38 -10.08
CA ASN A 262 -10.34 4.22 -10.49
C ASN A 262 -10.94 5.52 -11.06
N THR A 263 -10.69 6.68 -10.45
CA THR A 263 -11.16 7.97 -10.98
C THR A 263 -10.58 8.27 -12.36
N ASN A 264 -9.29 8.02 -12.57
CA ASN A 264 -8.67 8.15 -13.89
C ASN A 264 -9.29 7.23 -14.96
N LEU A 265 -9.64 5.99 -14.58
CA LEU A 265 -10.33 5.05 -15.48
C LEU A 265 -11.74 5.54 -15.83
N ILE A 266 -12.49 6.04 -14.85
CA ILE A 266 -13.82 6.62 -15.05
C ILE A 266 -13.74 7.81 -16.03
N GLU A 267 -12.78 8.72 -15.86
CA GLU A 267 -12.58 9.85 -16.77
C GLU A 267 -12.27 9.41 -18.20
N LYS A 268 -11.46 8.36 -18.38
CA LYS A 268 -11.17 7.79 -19.70
C LYS A 268 -12.43 7.20 -20.34
N LEU A 269 -13.23 6.45 -19.56
CA LEU A 269 -14.49 5.87 -20.05
C LEU A 269 -15.49 6.96 -20.47
N GLN A 270 -15.60 8.06 -19.70
CA GLN A 270 -16.46 9.19 -20.03
C GLN A 270 -16.06 9.89 -21.33
N LYS A 271 -14.78 9.87 -21.72
CA LYS A 271 -14.31 10.41 -23.00
C LYS A 271 -14.70 9.52 -24.19
N ILE A 272 -14.83 8.21 -23.99
CA ILE A 272 -15.22 7.25 -25.03
C ILE A 272 -16.74 7.30 -25.28
N THR A 273 -17.54 7.63 -24.27
CA THR A 273 -19.01 7.75 -24.37
C THR A 273 -19.53 9.10 -24.87
N LYS A 274 -18.68 10.13 -24.98
CA LYS A 274 -18.99 11.41 -25.65
C LYS A 274 -18.84 11.28 -27.16
#